data_AF-A0A1S4AHX8-F1
#
_entry.id   AF-A0A1S4AHX8-F1
#
_cell.length_a   1.000
_cell.length_b   1.000
_cell.length_c   1.000
_cell.angle_alpha   90.00
_cell.angle_beta   90.00
_cell.angle_gamma   90.00
#
_symmetry.space_group_name_H-M   'P 1'
#
loop_
_entity.id
_entity.type
_entity.pdbx_description
1 polymer ?
#
loop_
_entity_poly.entity_id
_entity_poly.type
_entity_poly.pdbx_seq_one_letter_code
_entity_poly.pdbx_strand_id
1 'polypeptide(L)'
;MTSDGFRPLDEKSLVEYIRATPALVSILGTEFDKLEIKEVGDGNLNFVYIVVAPSGSFVIKQALPYIRCIGESWPMTKERAYFEATALKEHGRLCPEHVPEVYYFDRTMCVIGMGYLEPPHIILRKGLIAGVEYPLLAENISDYMAKTLFFTSLLYLTTTDHKHAGEPY
;
A
#
# COMPACT_ATOMS: atom_id res chain seq x y z
N MET A 1 -25.53 -8.84 11.01
CA MET A 1 -24.49 -9.11 10.00
C MET A 1 -23.20 -9.24 10.78
N THR A 2 -22.71 -10.46 10.92
CA THR A 2 -21.59 -10.83 11.79
C THR A 2 -20.35 -10.02 11.43
N SER A 3 -19.82 -9.25 12.39
CA SER A 3 -18.57 -8.54 12.19
C SER A 3 -17.43 -9.56 12.18
N ASP A 4 -16.95 -9.93 11.00
CA ASP A 4 -15.80 -10.83 10.77
C ASP A 4 -14.46 -10.23 11.24
N GLY A 5 -14.45 -9.48 12.35
CA GLY A 5 -13.26 -8.77 12.87
C GLY A 5 -12.90 -7.47 12.16
N PHE A 6 -13.40 -7.24 10.92
CA PHE A 6 -13.17 -5.98 10.19
C PHE A 6 -13.79 -4.77 10.91
N ARG A 7 -13.04 -3.68 10.98
CA ARG A 7 -13.54 -2.35 11.34
C ARG A 7 -12.76 -1.26 10.59
N PRO A 8 -13.41 -0.17 10.15
CA PRO A 8 -12.70 1.01 9.66
C PRO A 8 -11.78 1.58 10.75
N LEU A 9 -10.56 1.93 10.38
CA LEU A 9 -9.60 2.61 11.23
C LEU A 9 -9.74 4.12 11.03
N ASP A 10 -9.54 4.84 12.13
CA ASP A 10 -9.32 6.29 12.19
C ASP A 10 -7.98 6.54 12.90
N GLU A 11 -7.55 7.80 13.01
CA GLU A 11 -6.24 8.14 13.60
C GLU A 11 -6.09 7.61 15.03
N LYS A 12 -7.15 7.65 15.84
CA LYS A 12 -7.10 7.17 17.24
C LYS A 12 -7.02 5.66 17.32
N SER A 13 -7.89 4.97 16.61
CA SER A 13 -7.97 3.51 16.65
C SER A 13 -6.84 2.82 15.87
N LEU A 14 -6.13 3.57 15.02
CA LEU A 14 -4.90 3.14 14.37
C LEU A 14 -3.75 3.04 15.37
N VAL A 15 -3.65 3.93 16.38
CA VAL A 15 -2.64 3.80 17.45
C VAL A 15 -2.75 2.44 18.16
N GLU A 16 -3.97 2.08 18.55
CA GLU A 16 -4.22 0.79 19.21
C GLU A 16 -3.97 -0.40 18.29
N TYR A 17 -4.31 -0.27 17.00
CA TYR A 17 -4.01 -1.29 16.01
C TYR A 17 -2.50 -1.51 15.83
N ILE A 18 -1.72 -0.42 15.75
CA ILE A 18 -0.25 -0.48 15.66
C ILE A 18 0.32 -1.14 16.92
N ARG A 19 -0.12 -0.72 18.11
CA ARG A 19 0.32 -1.30 19.39
C ARG A 19 0.12 -2.82 19.45
N ALA A 20 -0.95 -3.32 18.86
CA ALA A 20 -1.28 -4.74 18.79
C ALA A 20 -0.56 -5.51 17.66
N THR A 21 0.23 -4.84 16.81
CA THR A 21 0.83 -5.43 15.60
C THR A 21 2.36 -5.41 15.68
N PRO A 22 3.02 -6.51 16.12
CA PRO A 22 4.46 -6.55 16.34
C PRO A 22 5.31 -6.12 15.14
N ALA A 23 4.90 -6.45 13.91
CA ALA A 23 5.60 -6.07 12.69
C ALA A 23 5.64 -4.55 12.43
N LEU A 24 4.63 -3.80 12.92
CA LEU A 24 4.59 -2.34 12.83
C LEU A 24 5.34 -1.71 14.01
N VAL A 25 5.20 -2.28 15.22
CA VAL A 25 5.94 -1.85 16.42
C VAL A 25 7.45 -1.96 16.21
N SER A 26 7.93 -3.00 15.51
CA SER A 26 9.37 -3.14 15.25
C SER A 26 9.97 -2.00 14.42
N ILE A 27 9.15 -1.23 13.68
CA ILE A 27 9.59 -0.09 12.87
C ILE A 27 9.55 1.21 13.69
N LEU A 28 8.48 1.42 14.46
CA LEU A 28 8.24 2.68 15.20
C LEU A 28 8.71 2.66 16.66
N GLY A 29 9.18 1.52 17.16
CA GLY A 29 9.48 1.34 18.57
C GLY A 29 8.22 1.43 19.44
N THR A 30 8.40 1.78 20.71
CA THR A 30 7.34 1.74 21.73
C THR A 30 6.93 3.10 22.28
N GLU A 31 7.44 4.20 21.71
CA GLU A 31 7.09 5.58 22.11
C GLU A 31 5.76 6.03 21.46
N PHE A 32 4.67 5.31 21.75
CA PHE A 32 3.36 5.53 21.12
C PHE A 32 2.76 6.92 21.36
N ASP A 33 3.16 7.59 22.43
CA ASP A 33 2.77 8.95 22.81
C ASP A 33 3.34 10.03 21.88
N LYS A 34 4.38 9.68 21.10
CA LYS A 34 5.02 10.56 20.12
C LYS A 34 4.61 10.25 18.67
N LEU A 35 3.62 9.38 18.47
CA LEU A 35 3.13 9.07 17.13
C LEU A 35 2.38 10.24 16.53
N GLU A 36 2.83 10.67 15.35
CA GLU A 36 2.09 11.56 14.48
C GLU A 36 1.40 10.73 13.41
N ILE A 37 0.07 10.76 13.40
CA ILE A 37 -0.76 10.06 12.42
C ILE A 37 -1.58 11.10 11.68
N LYS A 38 -1.55 11.03 10.35
CA LYS A 38 -2.35 11.91 9.49
C LYS A 38 -2.97 11.13 8.34
N GLU A 39 -4.28 11.24 8.19
CA GLU A 39 -4.95 10.78 6.96
C GLU A 39 -4.62 11.73 5.80
N VAL A 40 -4.13 11.17 4.69
CA VAL A 40 -3.64 11.93 3.52
C VAL A 40 -4.18 11.42 2.19
N GLY A 41 -5.12 10.47 2.20
CA GLY A 41 -5.63 9.87 0.97
C GLY A 41 -6.38 10.89 0.12
N ASP A 42 -5.74 11.38 -0.94
CA ASP A 42 -6.35 12.21 -1.97
C ASP A 42 -6.90 11.38 -3.15
N GLY A 43 -6.90 10.05 -3.00
CA GLY A 43 -7.43 9.09 -3.96
C GLY A 43 -8.90 8.72 -3.73
N ASN A 44 -9.45 7.96 -4.69
CA ASN A 44 -10.89 7.71 -4.79
C ASN A 44 -11.41 6.58 -3.89
N LEU A 45 -10.58 5.63 -3.45
CA LEU A 45 -11.07 4.32 -2.97
C LEU A 45 -10.80 4.01 -1.48
N ASN A 46 -9.65 4.40 -0.96
CA ASN A 46 -9.12 3.84 0.29
C ASN A 46 -8.66 4.95 1.23
N PHE A 47 -8.64 4.70 2.54
CA PHE A 47 -7.97 5.58 3.50
C PHE A 47 -6.47 5.32 3.48
N VAL A 48 -5.68 6.38 3.58
CA VAL A 48 -4.22 6.32 3.63
C VAL A 48 -3.74 7.20 4.77
N TYR A 49 -3.00 6.60 5.71
CA TYR A 49 -2.44 7.28 6.87
C TYR A 49 -0.92 7.29 6.75
N ILE A 50 -0.31 8.45 6.90
CA ILE A 50 1.13 8.55 7.19
C ILE A 50 1.27 8.41 8.71
N VAL A 51 2.20 7.57 9.14
CA VAL A 51 2.55 7.35 10.55
C VAL A 51 4.03 7.66 10.73
N VAL A 52 4.34 8.57 11.64
CA VAL A 52 5.70 9.00 11.95
C VAL A 52 5.97 8.86 13.44
N ALA A 53 7.14 8.31 13.76
CA ALA A 53 7.71 8.24 15.10
C ALA A 53 9.17 8.72 15.05
N PRO A 54 9.79 9.06 16.20
CA PRO A 54 11.22 9.39 16.23
C PRO A 54 12.15 8.30 15.67
N SER A 55 11.75 7.03 15.72
CA SER A 55 12.58 5.90 15.25
C SER A 55 12.33 5.51 13.78
N GLY A 56 11.27 6.02 13.15
CA GLY A 56 10.90 5.57 11.80
C GLY A 56 9.51 6.03 11.36
N SER A 57 9.16 5.66 10.14
CA SER A 57 7.91 6.06 9.50
C SER A 57 7.39 4.95 8.60
N PHE A 58 6.07 4.91 8.40
CA PHE A 58 5.43 4.06 7.38
C PHE A 58 4.08 4.63 6.95
N VAL A 59 3.49 4.01 5.93
CA VAL A 59 2.13 4.27 5.47
C VAL A 59 1.22 3.10 5.81
N ILE A 60 0.01 3.41 6.28
CA ILE A 60 -1.08 2.45 6.43
C ILE A 60 -2.14 2.76 5.39
N LYS A 61 -2.51 1.75 4.60
CA LYS A 61 -3.59 1.83 3.63
C LYS A 61 -4.68 0.83 3.97
N GLN A 62 -5.92 1.28 4.07
CA GLN A 62 -7.06 0.43 4.39
C GLN A 62 -8.16 0.51 3.32
N ALA A 63 -8.62 -0.65 2.84
CA ALA A 63 -9.76 -0.75 1.95
C ALA A 63 -11.08 -0.90 2.73
N LEU A 64 -12.11 -0.16 2.30
CA LEU A 64 -13.47 -0.21 2.83
C LEU A 64 -14.39 -1.05 1.93
N PRO A 65 -15.56 -1.51 2.41
CA PRO A 65 -16.53 -2.22 1.58
C PRO A 65 -17.27 -1.33 0.54
N TYR A 66 -16.76 -0.14 0.24
CA TYR A 66 -17.30 0.82 -0.72
C TYR A 66 -16.21 1.70 -1.34
N ILE A 67 -16.56 2.50 -2.36
CA ILE A 67 -15.68 3.50 -2.98
C ILE A 67 -15.70 4.79 -2.16
N ARG A 68 -14.56 5.17 -1.56
CA ARG A 68 -14.43 6.32 -0.64
C ARG A 68 -15.01 7.64 -1.18
N CYS A 69 -14.75 8.01 -2.43
CA CYS A 69 -15.19 9.30 -2.97
C CYS A 69 -16.70 9.39 -3.27
N ILE A 70 -17.41 8.26 -3.26
CA ILE A 70 -18.86 8.17 -3.50
C ILE A 70 -19.61 7.86 -2.19
N GLY A 71 -19.01 7.01 -1.35
CA GLY A 71 -19.58 6.52 -0.10
C GLY A 71 -20.27 5.17 -0.24
N GLU A 72 -21.04 4.79 0.78
CA GLU A 72 -21.65 3.47 0.93
C GLU A 72 -22.65 3.09 -0.18
N SER A 73 -23.14 4.07 -0.93
CA SER A 73 -24.04 3.86 -2.07
C SER A 73 -23.37 3.15 -3.25
N TRP A 74 -22.04 3.06 -3.27
CA TRP A 74 -21.29 2.29 -4.27
C TRP A 74 -20.42 1.20 -3.60
N PRO A 75 -20.99 0.00 -3.38
CA PRO A 75 -20.27 -1.12 -2.78
C PRO A 75 -19.07 -1.55 -3.63
N MET A 76 -17.98 -1.93 -2.96
CA MET A 76 -16.77 -2.45 -3.59
C MET A 76 -16.08 -3.41 -2.64
N THR A 77 -15.71 -4.60 -3.12
CA THR A 77 -15.08 -5.61 -2.25
C THR A 77 -13.78 -5.10 -1.64
N LYS A 78 -13.63 -5.32 -0.33
CA LYS A 78 -12.40 -5.00 0.42
C LYS A 78 -11.24 -5.94 0.09
N GLU A 79 -11.52 -7.11 -0.52
CA GLU A 79 -10.50 -8.05 -1.02
C GLU A 79 -9.51 -7.43 -2.03
N ARG A 80 -9.83 -6.26 -2.60
CA ARG A 80 -8.87 -5.49 -3.40
C ARG A 80 -7.55 -5.20 -2.66
N ALA A 81 -7.58 -5.09 -1.32
CA ALA A 81 -6.37 -4.93 -0.51
C ALA A 81 -5.46 -6.16 -0.57
N TYR A 82 -6.03 -7.37 -0.69
CA TYR A 82 -5.26 -8.61 -0.88
C TYR A 82 -4.50 -8.57 -2.21
N PHE A 83 -5.20 -8.28 -3.30
CA PHE A 83 -4.56 -8.20 -4.62
C PHE A 83 -3.53 -7.07 -4.69
N GLU A 84 -3.79 -5.93 -4.04
CA GLU A 84 -2.82 -4.84 -3.94
C GLU A 84 -1.55 -5.28 -3.18
N ALA A 85 -1.69 -5.92 -2.02
CA ALA A 85 -0.54 -6.42 -1.25
C ALA A 85 0.25 -7.47 -2.04
N THR A 86 -0.43 -8.38 -2.73
CA THR A 86 0.20 -9.41 -3.58
C THR A 86 0.97 -8.78 -4.73
N ALA A 87 0.36 -7.83 -5.45
CA ALA A 87 1.00 -7.14 -6.57
C ALA A 87 2.19 -6.30 -6.10
N LEU A 88 2.07 -5.57 -4.99
CA LEU A 88 3.18 -4.79 -4.42
C LEU A 88 4.36 -5.69 -4.05
N LYS A 89 4.10 -6.84 -3.41
CA LYS A 89 5.17 -7.80 -3.06
C LYS A 89 5.83 -8.40 -4.30
N GLU A 90 5.05 -8.82 -5.29
CA GLU A 90 5.61 -9.46 -6.48
C GLU A 90 6.35 -8.44 -7.37
N HIS A 91 5.79 -7.26 -7.57
CA HIS A 91 6.46 -6.20 -8.33
C HIS A 91 7.69 -5.68 -7.57
N GLY A 92 7.64 -5.57 -6.24
CA GLY A 92 8.79 -5.22 -5.41
C GLY A 92 9.89 -6.28 -5.44
N ARG A 93 9.55 -7.57 -5.55
CA ARG A 93 10.53 -8.65 -5.77
C ARG A 93 11.25 -8.51 -7.11
N LEU A 94 10.53 -8.06 -8.14
CA LEU A 94 11.06 -7.90 -9.50
C LEU A 94 11.80 -6.58 -9.72
N CYS A 95 11.36 -5.50 -9.06
CA CYS A 95 11.88 -4.15 -9.22
C CYS A 95 11.81 -3.37 -7.89
N PRO A 96 12.65 -3.73 -6.90
CA PRO A 96 12.60 -3.16 -5.56
C PRO A 96 12.89 -1.66 -5.52
N GLU A 97 13.59 -1.13 -6.51
CA GLU A 97 13.95 0.29 -6.61
C GLU A 97 12.75 1.19 -6.95
N HIS A 98 11.64 0.62 -7.44
CA HIS A 98 10.50 1.37 -7.98
C HIS A 98 9.16 1.02 -7.33
N VAL A 99 9.17 0.24 -6.24
CA VAL A 99 7.97 -0.17 -5.51
C VAL A 99 8.23 -0.04 -4.01
N PRO A 100 7.33 0.59 -3.22
CA PRO A 100 7.51 0.66 -1.77
C PRO A 100 7.45 -0.73 -1.14
N GLU A 101 8.34 -0.99 -0.19
CA GLU A 101 8.38 -2.24 0.55
C GLU A 101 7.09 -2.46 1.35
N VAL A 102 6.56 -3.68 1.33
CA VAL A 102 5.38 -4.07 2.13
C VAL A 102 5.86 -4.74 3.42
N TYR A 103 5.74 -4.03 4.54
CA TYR A 103 6.12 -4.54 5.85
C TYR A 103 5.08 -5.49 6.44
N TYR A 104 3.80 -5.25 6.14
CA TYR A 104 2.70 -5.92 6.82
C TYR A 104 1.45 -5.97 5.95
N PHE A 105 0.71 -7.08 6.03
CA PHE A 105 -0.62 -7.20 5.43
C PHE A 105 -1.56 -7.98 6.37
N ASP A 106 -2.71 -7.39 6.67
CA ASP A 106 -3.81 -7.99 7.40
C ASP A 106 -5.01 -8.14 6.47
N ARG A 107 -5.31 -9.39 6.11
CA ARG A 107 -6.44 -9.70 5.23
C ARG A 107 -7.78 -9.41 5.88
N THR A 108 -7.94 -9.69 7.17
CA THR A 108 -9.18 -9.47 7.92
C THR A 108 -9.51 -7.99 8.00
N MET A 109 -8.52 -7.15 8.33
CA MET A 109 -8.68 -5.70 8.40
C MET A 109 -8.56 -4.99 7.06
N CYS A 110 -8.11 -5.71 6.02
CA CYS A 110 -7.79 -5.18 4.70
C CYS A 110 -6.81 -4.01 4.78
N VAL A 111 -5.77 -4.18 5.61
CA VAL A 111 -4.74 -3.18 5.92
C VAL A 111 -3.41 -3.61 5.31
N ILE A 112 -2.75 -2.67 4.63
CA ILE A 112 -1.38 -2.81 4.15
C ILE A 112 -0.53 -1.79 4.91
N GLY A 113 0.54 -2.25 5.57
CA GLY A 113 1.63 -1.41 6.07
C GLY A 113 2.80 -1.45 5.10
N MET A 114 3.22 -0.28 4.60
CA MET A 114 4.25 -0.16 3.57
C MET A 114 5.18 1.04 3.80
N GLY A 115 6.32 1.05 3.11
CA GLY A 115 7.30 2.14 3.19
C GLY A 115 6.69 3.52 2.94
N TYR A 116 7.03 4.49 3.78
CA TYR A 116 6.67 5.89 3.54
C TYR A 116 7.63 6.50 2.52
N LEU A 117 7.09 6.94 1.38
CA LEU A 117 7.84 7.74 0.41
C LEU A 117 7.96 9.17 0.96
N GLU A 118 9.02 9.39 1.75
CA GLU A 118 9.26 10.62 2.50
C GLU A 118 9.41 11.86 1.58
N PRO A 119 9.18 13.08 2.10
CA PRO A 119 9.45 14.30 1.36
C PRO A 119 10.90 14.30 0.81
N PRO A 120 11.12 14.70 -0.45
CA PRO A 120 10.24 15.52 -1.28
C PRO A 120 9.31 14.73 -2.24
N HIS A 121 9.05 13.44 -2.01
CA HIS A 121 8.17 12.68 -2.90
C HIS A 121 6.78 13.31 -3.04
N ILE A 122 6.34 13.44 -4.29
CA ILE A 122 5.00 13.90 -4.65
C ILE A 122 4.42 12.98 -5.73
N ILE A 123 3.10 12.98 -5.85
CA ILE A 123 2.44 12.32 -6.97
C ILE A 123 2.88 12.97 -8.28
N LEU A 124 3.42 12.18 -9.21
CA LEU A 124 3.94 12.62 -10.51
C LEU A 124 3.02 13.61 -11.24
N ARG A 125 1.70 13.36 -11.21
CA ARG A 125 0.69 14.26 -11.79
C ARG A 125 0.82 15.69 -11.29
N LYS A 126 1.06 15.90 -9.99
CA LYS A 126 1.22 17.24 -9.39
C LYS A 126 2.49 17.92 -9.90
N GLY A 127 3.59 17.16 -10.00
CA GLY A 127 4.85 17.64 -10.57
C GLY A 127 4.72 18.07 -12.03
N LEU A 128 4.07 17.24 -12.85
CA LEU A 128 3.81 17.57 -14.27
C LEU A 128 2.95 18.81 -14.44
N ILE A 129 1.90 18.99 -13.62
CA ILE A 129 1.07 20.21 -13.62
C ILE A 129 1.92 21.44 -13.26
N ALA A 130 2.87 21.29 -12.34
CA ALA A 130 3.77 22.36 -11.93
C ALA A 130 4.93 22.62 -12.91
N GLY A 131 5.02 21.87 -14.02
CA GLY A 131 6.10 21.99 -15.01
C GLY A 131 7.45 21.48 -14.52
N VAL A 132 7.45 20.57 -13.53
CA VAL A 132 8.69 19.94 -13.03
C VAL A 132 9.18 18.90 -14.03
N GLU A 133 10.44 19.01 -14.43
CA GLU A 133 11.12 18.00 -15.22
C GLU A 133 11.69 16.88 -14.33
N TYR A 134 11.53 15.63 -14.77
CA TYR A 134 12.03 14.44 -14.08
C TYR A 134 12.98 13.68 -15.01
N PRO A 135 14.30 13.98 -14.98
CA PRO A 135 15.25 13.45 -15.96
C PRO A 135 15.32 11.92 -16.04
N LEU A 136 15.07 11.25 -14.92
CA LEU A 136 15.12 9.78 -14.81
C LEU A 136 13.75 9.10 -15.00
N LEU A 137 12.68 9.86 -15.28
CA LEU A 137 11.33 9.28 -15.33
C LEU A 137 11.20 8.22 -16.42
N ALA A 138 11.72 8.49 -17.61
CA ALA A 138 11.63 7.55 -18.73
C ALA A 138 12.39 6.26 -18.42
N GLU A 139 13.61 6.36 -17.90
CA GLU A 139 14.45 5.23 -17.52
C GLU A 139 13.76 4.38 -16.44
N ASN A 140 13.40 4.99 -15.30
CA ASN A 140 12.80 4.28 -14.16
C ASN A 140 11.47 3.59 -14.52
N ILE A 141 10.58 4.28 -15.25
CA ILE A 141 9.29 3.69 -15.64
C ILE A 141 9.49 2.60 -16.69
N SER A 142 10.44 2.75 -17.62
CA SER A 142 10.75 1.71 -18.61
C SER A 142 11.28 0.43 -17.95
N ASP A 143 12.16 0.57 -16.96
CA ASP A 143 12.73 -0.56 -16.22
C ASP A 143 11.67 -1.27 -15.37
N TYR A 144 10.85 -0.51 -14.63
CA TYR A 144 9.71 -1.04 -13.88
C TYR A 144 8.76 -1.82 -14.80
N MET A 145 8.35 -1.23 -15.94
CA MET A 145 7.42 -1.88 -16.87
C MET A 145 8.04 -3.13 -17.50
N ALA A 146 9.28 -3.06 -17.97
CA ALA A 146 9.95 -4.20 -18.60
C ALA A 146 10.06 -5.37 -17.64
N LYS A 147 10.55 -5.15 -16.41
CA LYS A 147 10.71 -6.20 -15.40
C LYS A 147 9.36 -6.79 -14.99
N THR A 148 8.40 -5.96 -14.60
CA THR A 148 7.12 -6.44 -14.07
C THR A 148 6.27 -7.14 -15.11
N LEU A 149 6.20 -6.63 -16.34
CA LEU A 149 5.41 -7.26 -17.41
C LEU A 149 6.08 -8.51 -17.97
N PHE A 150 7.40 -8.49 -18.18
CA PHE A 150 8.10 -9.64 -18.79
C PHE A 150 8.10 -10.85 -17.85
N PHE A 151 8.54 -10.68 -16.60
CA PHE A 151 8.72 -11.79 -15.66
C PHE A 151 7.41 -12.36 -15.11
N THR A 152 6.27 -11.68 -15.34
CA THR A 152 4.93 -12.20 -15.03
C THR A 152 4.17 -12.73 -16.25
N SER A 153 4.80 -12.71 -17.44
CA SER A 153 4.20 -13.21 -18.68
C SER A 153 4.54 -14.67 -18.97
N LEU A 154 3.79 -15.28 -19.89
CA LEU A 154 4.11 -16.60 -20.46
C LEU A 154 5.39 -16.64 -21.30
N LEU A 155 6.05 -15.50 -21.55
CA LEU A 155 7.39 -15.48 -22.15
C LEU A 155 8.46 -15.97 -21.16
N TYR A 156 8.16 -15.92 -19.85
CA TYR A 156 9.06 -16.33 -18.78
C TYR A 156 8.49 -17.46 -17.94
N LEU A 157 7.24 -17.34 -17.50
CA LEU A 157 6.58 -18.32 -16.62
C LEU A 157 6.11 -19.55 -17.41
N THR A 158 6.13 -20.70 -16.73
CA THR A 158 5.38 -21.86 -17.23
C THR A 158 3.87 -21.58 -17.13
N THR A 159 3.07 -22.31 -17.91
CA THR A 159 1.60 -22.18 -17.84
C THR A 159 1.05 -22.54 -16.45
N THR A 160 1.69 -23.47 -15.74
CA THR A 160 1.36 -23.83 -14.36
C THR A 160 1.62 -22.67 -13.41
N ASP A 161 2.82 -22.08 -13.46
CA ASP A 161 3.18 -20.95 -12.58
C ASP A 161 2.31 -19.73 -12.85
N HIS A 162 2.07 -19.42 -14.13
CA HIS A 162 1.20 -18.32 -14.53
C HIS A 162 -0.25 -18.50 -14.04
N LYS A 163 -0.75 -19.75 -14.00
CA LYS A 163 -2.08 -20.02 -13.44
C LYS A 163 -2.11 -19.80 -11.93
N HIS A 164 -1.10 -20.29 -11.20
CA HIS A 164 -1.05 -20.16 -9.75
C HIS A 164 -0.82 -18.72 -9.28
N ALA A 165 -0.14 -17.88 -10.07
CA ALA A 165 0.07 -16.47 -9.75
C ALA A 165 -1.24 -15.66 -9.59
N GLY A 166 -2.35 -16.13 -10.17
CA GLY A 166 -3.67 -15.48 -10.08
C GLY A 166 -4.60 -16.04 -9.00
N GLU A 167 -4.22 -17.12 -8.31
CA GLU A 167 -5.08 -17.79 -7.32
C GLU A 167 -4.82 -17.22 -5.92
N PRO A 168 -5.87 -16.80 -5.17
CA PRO A 168 -5.69 -16.42 -3.78
C PRO A 168 -5.31 -17.65 -2.93
N TYR A 169 -4.25 -17.53 -2.11
CA TYR A 169 -3.90 -18.51 -1.07
C TYR A 169 -5.07 -18.77 -0.11
#